data_AF-A0A183BQY8-F1
#
_entry.id   AF-A0A183BQY8-F1
#
_cell.length_a   1.000
_cell.length_b   1.000
_cell.length_c   1.000
_cell.angle_alpha   90.00
_cell.angle_beta   90.00
_cell.angle_gamma   90.00
#
_symmetry.space_group_name_H-M   'P 1'
#
loop_
_entity.id
_entity.type
_entity.pdbx_description
1 polymer ?
#
loop_
_entity_poly.entity_id
_entity_poly.type
_entity_poly.pdbx_seq_one_letter_code
_entity_poly.pdbx_strand_id
1 'polypeptide(L)'
;MMAAAAADNQHSDILLERILANPNARHPLEETKQTIIRQFNANDEDDVQMDALKFSLIDPLMHTRIKIPSRAAECTHLQSFDLNSYLMMCEKRPIWKCPVCNKSAIDSKLIIDAYFEQVLSNVGAGVNEVELLRDGTWRLPQAKAEGGASGVNAAGDNDDIVVVTVLAGAGRCVTINNNSKQNSSYTAAEPASQAGTCPGATEACAVSYSTA
;
A
#
# COMPACT_ATOMS: atom_id res chain seq x y z
N MET A 1 -36.02 -35.87 6.79
CA MET A 1 -34.71 -35.74 7.46
C MET A 1 -33.90 -34.70 6.70
N MET A 2 -33.58 -33.59 7.38
CA MET A 2 -32.42 -32.68 7.20
C MET A 2 -32.00 -32.27 5.78
N ALA A 3 -32.53 -31.14 5.28
CA ALA A 3 -31.93 -30.37 4.18
C ALA A 3 -32.08 -28.85 4.40
N ALA A 4 -31.83 -28.38 5.63
CA ALA A 4 -31.96 -26.96 5.99
C ALA A 4 -30.70 -26.35 6.64
N ALA A 5 -29.55 -27.03 6.60
CA ALA A 5 -28.32 -26.58 7.30
C ALA A 5 -27.24 -25.96 6.40
N ALA A 6 -27.51 -25.74 5.11
CA ALA A 6 -26.49 -25.26 4.15
C ALA A 6 -26.72 -23.83 3.63
N ALA A 7 -27.88 -23.21 3.89
CA ALA A 7 -28.16 -21.84 3.44
C ALA A 7 -27.54 -20.78 4.36
N ASP A 8 -27.30 -21.11 5.63
CA ASP A 8 -26.84 -20.14 6.64
C ASP A 8 -25.34 -19.84 6.58
N ASN A 9 -24.56 -20.58 5.78
CA ASN A 9 -23.10 -20.44 5.70
C ASN A 9 -22.62 -19.57 4.52
N GLN A 10 -23.53 -18.82 3.89
CA GLN A 10 -23.27 -18.03 2.68
C GLN A 10 -23.56 -16.53 2.87
N HIS A 11 -23.78 -16.06 4.09
CA HIS A 11 -23.85 -14.62 4.36
C HIS A 11 -22.45 -14.00 4.34
N SER A 12 -22.32 -12.85 3.69
CA SER A 12 -21.03 -12.15 3.54
C SER A 12 -20.38 -11.81 4.87
N ASP A 13 -21.16 -11.39 5.87
CA ASP A 13 -20.66 -11.06 7.21
C ASP A 13 -20.00 -12.27 7.92
N ILE A 14 -20.64 -13.43 7.88
CA ILE A 14 -20.13 -14.67 8.48
C ILE A 14 -18.83 -15.10 7.78
N LEU A 15 -18.79 -15.00 6.45
CA LEU A 15 -17.61 -15.34 5.66
C LEU A 15 -16.46 -14.36 5.94
N LEU A 16 -16.77 -13.07 6.07
CA LEU A 16 -15.81 -12.02 6.38
C LEU A 16 -15.16 -12.27 7.74
N GLU A 17 -15.97 -12.46 8.78
CA GLU A 17 -15.48 -12.75 10.13
C GLU A 17 -14.58 -13.99 10.15
N ARG A 18 -15.01 -15.07 9.47
CA ARG A 18 -14.24 -16.32 9.39
C ARG A 18 -12.90 -16.15 8.67
N ILE A 19 -12.85 -15.38 7.59
CA ILE A 19 -11.60 -15.12 6.85
C ILE A 19 -10.67 -14.23 7.68
N LEU A 20 -11.19 -13.18 8.33
CA LEU A 20 -10.41 -12.30 9.19
C LEU A 20 -9.85 -13.03 10.42
N ALA A 21 -10.62 -13.97 10.99
CA ALA A 21 -10.19 -14.77 12.13
C ALA A 21 -9.19 -15.89 11.76
N ASN A 22 -9.04 -16.22 10.47
CA ASN A 22 -8.11 -17.26 10.03
C ASN A 22 -6.68 -16.71 9.94
N PRO A 23 -5.74 -17.13 10.81
CA PRO A 23 -4.37 -16.64 10.76
C PRO A 23 -3.65 -17.01 9.45
N ASN A 24 -4.09 -18.07 8.77
CA ASN A 24 -3.51 -18.52 7.51
C ASN A 24 -4.03 -17.75 6.30
N ALA A 25 -5.09 -16.94 6.45
CA ALA A 25 -5.59 -16.12 5.36
C ALA A 25 -4.68 -14.90 5.11
N ARG A 26 -3.85 -14.51 6.08
CA ARG A 26 -3.01 -13.32 5.94
C ARG A 26 -1.70 -13.66 5.25
N HIS A 27 -1.53 -13.13 4.05
CA HIS A 27 -0.34 -13.30 3.24
C HIS A 27 0.76 -12.32 3.69
N PRO A 28 1.96 -12.81 4.07
CA PRO A 28 3.04 -11.96 4.58
C PRO A 28 3.52 -10.90 3.58
N LEU A 29 4.06 -9.80 4.12
CA LEU A 29 4.55 -8.68 3.31
C LEU A 29 5.65 -9.11 2.32
N GLU A 30 6.54 -10.00 2.77
CA GLU A 30 7.66 -10.45 1.94
C GLU A 30 7.24 -11.30 0.75
N GLU A 31 6.17 -12.08 0.85
CA GLU A 31 5.68 -12.87 -0.29
C GLU A 31 5.18 -11.96 -1.42
N THR A 32 4.50 -10.86 -1.06
CA THR A 32 4.06 -9.85 -2.04
C THR A 32 5.26 -9.09 -2.62
N LYS A 33 6.24 -8.70 -1.81
CA LYS A 33 7.49 -8.07 -2.30
C LYS A 33 8.24 -8.96 -3.29
N GLN A 34 8.40 -10.25 -2.97
CA GLN A 34 9.03 -11.21 -3.88
C GLN A 34 8.22 -11.36 -5.18
N THR A 35 6.89 -11.28 -5.11
CA THR A 35 6.04 -11.29 -6.30
C THR A 35 6.29 -10.05 -7.17
N ILE A 36 6.43 -8.86 -6.56
CA ILE A 36 6.77 -7.62 -7.27
C ILE A 36 8.12 -7.76 -7.98
N ILE A 37 9.17 -8.18 -7.26
CA ILE A 37 10.53 -8.37 -7.81
C ILE A 37 10.51 -9.35 -8.99
N ARG A 38 9.80 -10.48 -8.85
CA ARG A 38 9.67 -11.48 -9.94
C ARG A 38 8.98 -10.92 -11.17
N GLN A 39 7.95 -10.08 -11.01
CA GLN A 39 7.28 -9.46 -12.15
C GLN A 39 8.21 -8.50 -12.91
N PHE A 40 9.04 -7.72 -12.20
CA PHE A 40 10.05 -6.89 -12.85
C PHE A 40 11.12 -7.70 -13.58
N ASN A 41 11.62 -8.77 -12.98
CA ASN A 41 12.62 -9.62 -13.61
C ASN A 41 12.09 -10.34 -14.85
N ALA A 42 10.81 -10.75 -14.86
CA ALA A 42 10.19 -11.34 -16.03
C ALA A 42 10.03 -10.34 -17.19
N ASN A 43 9.76 -9.07 -16.88
CA ASN A 43 9.64 -8.01 -17.90
C ASN A 43 11.00 -7.57 -18.46
N ASP A 44 12.12 -7.81 -17.78
CA ASP A 44 13.46 -7.50 -18.32
C ASP A 44 13.89 -8.43 -19.46
N GLU A 45 13.19 -9.55 -19.66
CA GLU A 45 13.37 -10.39 -20.84
C GLU A 45 12.81 -9.71 -22.11
N ASP A 46 11.98 -8.67 -21.95
CA ASP A 46 11.47 -7.84 -23.04
C ASP A 46 12.40 -6.64 -23.30
N ASP A 47 12.51 -6.18 -24.55
CA ASP A 47 13.32 -5.00 -24.94
C ASP A 47 12.90 -3.68 -24.24
N VAL A 48 11.84 -3.69 -23.44
CA VAL A 48 11.29 -2.54 -22.72
C VAL A 48 11.42 -2.76 -21.21
N GLN A 49 12.37 -2.06 -20.59
CA GLN A 49 12.52 -2.06 -19.13
C GLN A 49 11.46 -1.17 -18.47
N MET A 50 10.65 -1.77 -17.60
CA MET A 50 9.73 -1.03 -16.72
C MET A 50 10.42 -0.72 -15.39
N ASP A 51 10.43 0.55 -14.97
CA ASP A 51 11.02 0.98 -13.70
C ASP A 51 10.03 1.03 -12.53
N ALA A 52 8.73 1.04 -12.83
CA ALA A 52 7.66 1.07 -11.85
C ALA A 52 6.40 0.35 -12.35
N LEU A 53 5.68 -0.29 -11.43
CA LEU A 53 4.34 -0.86 -11.66
C LEU A 53 3.32 -0.02 -10.91
N LYS A 54 2.22 0.33 -11.57
CA LYS A 54 1.13 1.07 -10.93
C LYS A 54 0.20 0.12 -10.18
N PHE A 55 -0.17 0.49 -8.97
CA PHE A 55 -1.16 -0.21 -8.16
C PHE A 55 -2.27 0.72 -7.72
N SER A 56 -3.51 0.40 -8.09
CA SER A 56 -4.70 1.14 -7.67
C SER A 56 -5.09 0.75 -6.25
N LEU A 57 -5.23 1.77 -5.38
CA LEU A 57 -5.83 1.66 -4.04
C LEU A 57 -7.36 1.71 -4.08
N ILE A 58 -7.95 1.84 -5.27
CA ILE A 58 -9.38 1.81 -5.52
C ILE A 58 -9.80 0.40 -5.94
N ASP A 59 -10.86 -0.09 -5.31
CA ASP A 59 -11.45 -1.40 -5.53
C ASP A 59 -12.02 -1.50 -6.95
N PRO A 60 -11.58 -2.48 -7.77
CA PRO A 60 -12.09 -2.66 -9.13
C PRO A 60 -13.58 -3.04 -9.19
N LEU A 61 -14.18 -3.50 -8.09
CA LEU A 61 -15.60 -3.83 -8.03
C LEU A 61 -16.46 -2.60 -7.73
N MET A 62 -16.27 -2.00 -6.56
CA MET A 62 -17.15 -0.94 -6.06
C MET A 62 -16.66 0.47 -6.38
N HIS A 63 -15.47 0.61 -6.99
CA HIS A 63 -14.85 1.92 -7.28
C HIS A 63 -14.72 2.81 -6.03
N THR A 64 -14.51 2.18 -4.87
CA THR A 64 -14.26 2.84 -3.58
C THR A 64 -12.87 2.47 -3.07
N ARG A 65 -12.33 3.23 -2.12
CA ARG A 65 -11.01 2.92 -1.55
C ARG A 65 -11.05 1.55 -0.86
N ILE A 66 -10.08 0.70 -1.21
CA ILE A 66 -9.92 -0.63 -0.61
C ILE A 66 -9.69 -0.46 0.89
N LYS A 67 -10.41 -1.25 1.70
CA LYS A 67 -10.22 -1.29 3.16
C LYS A 67 -9.49 -2.56 3.55
N ILE A 68 -9.90 -3.69 2.98
CA ILE A 68 -9.29 -5.00 3.24
C ILE A 68 -8.78 -5.53 1.90
N PRO A 69 -7.50 -5.31 1.55
CA PRO A 69 -6.95 -5.75 0.28
C PRO A 69 -6.91 -7.28 0.25
N SER A 70 -7.68 -7.84 -0.66
CA SER A 70 -7.80 -9.29 -0.82
C SER A 70 -7.64 -9.69 -2.29
N ARG A 71 -7.10 -10.88 -2.48
CA ARG A 71 -7.05 -11.59 -3.76
C ARG A 71 -7.04 -13.09 -3.49
N ALA A 72 -7.24 -13.92 -4.51
CA ALA A 72 -7.04 -15.37 -4.33
C ALA A 72 -5.55 -15.71 -4.40
N ALA A 73 -5.08 -16.69 -3.62
CA ALA A 73 -3.68 -17.12 -3.61
C ALA A 73 -3.16 -17.52 -5.01
N GLU A 74 -4.03 -18.01 -5.89
CA GLU A 74 -3.70 -18.43 -7.27
C GLU A 74 -3.71 -17.27 -8.29
N CYS A 75 -3.98 -16.04 -7.84
CA CYS A 75 -3.95 -14.86 -8.71
C CYS A 75 -2.51 -14.54 -9.12
N THR A 76 -2.31 -14.33 -10.42
CA THR A 76 -1.01 -13.94 -10.98
C THR A 76 -0.83 -12.42 -11.06
N HIS A 77 -1.87 -11.65 -10.76
CA HIS A 77 -1.82 -10.19 -10.68
C HIS A 77 -1.56 -9.73 -9.24
N LEU A 78 -1.02 -8.51 -9.13
CA LEU A 78 -0.87 -7.83 -7.85
C LEU A 78 -2.14 -7.10 -7.41
N GLN A 79 -2.94 -6.59 -8.36
CA GLN A 79 -4.14 -5.79 -8.06
C GLN A 79 -5.06 -6.52 -7.07
N SER A 80 -5.31 -5.91 -5.92
CA SER A 80 -6.23 -6.44 -4.92
C SER A 80 -7.62 -5.83 -5.12
N PHE A 81 -8.64 -6.53 -4.64
CA PHE A 81 -10.00 -6.03 -4.50
C PHE A 81 -10.38 -5.94 -3.02
N ASP A 82 -11.44 -5.21 -2.70
CA ASP A 82 -11.92 -5.12 -1.32
C ASP A 82 -12.66 -6.40 -0.91
N LEU A 83 -12.20 -7.06 0.16
CA LEU A 83 -12.75 -8.34 0.61
C LEU A 83 -14.24 -8.25 0.93
N ASN A 84 -14.66 -7.22 1.67
CA ASN A 84 -16.04 -7.07 2.08
C ASN A 84 -16.96 -6.89 0.86
N SER A 85 -16.57 -5.99 -0.03
CA SER A 85 -17.27 -5.74 -1.29
C SER A 85 -17.39 -7.00 -2.15
N TYR A 86 -16.32 -7.80 -2.23
CA TYR A 86 -16.31 -9.07 -2.94
C TYR A 86 -17.30 -10.09 -2.35
N LEU A 87 -17.27 -10.28 -1.03
CA LEU A 87 -18.17 -11.24 -0.36
C LEU A 87 -19.63 -10.84 -0.51
N MET A 88 -19.96 -9.55 -0.37
CA MET A 88 -21.32 -9.04 -0.62
C MET A 88 -21.79 -9.31 -2.07
N MET A 89 -20.88 -9.19 -3.05
CA MET A 89 -21.20 -9.55 -4.43
C MET A 89 -21.45 -11.05 -4.56
N CYS A 90 -20.61 -11.89 -3.96
CA CYS A 90 -20.73 -13.36 -4.00
C CYS A 90 -22.00 -13.86 -3.29
N GLU A 91 -22.45 -13.18 -2.23
CA GLU A 91 -23.72 -13.45 -1.57
C GLU A 91 -24.91 -13.19 -2.52
N LYS A 92 -24.92 -12.04 -3.19
CA LYS A 92 -26.00 -11.69 -4.14
C LYS A 92 -25.98 -12.54 -5.40
N ARG A 93 -24.78 -12.90 -5.88
CA ARG A 93 -24.53 -13.69 -7.08
C ARG A 93 -23.43 -14.71 -6.76
N PRO A 94 -23.75 -15.99 -6.56
CA PRO A 94 -22.80 -17.02 -6.10
C PRO A 94 -21.78 -17.44 -7.18
N ILE A 95 -21.03 -16.47 -7.70
CA ILE A 95 -19.97 -16.61 -8.68
C ILE A 95 -18.65 -16.33 -7.97
N TRP A 96 -17.90 -17.40 -7.70
CA TRP A 96 -16.64 -17.36 -6.98
C TRP A 96 -15.45 -17.22 -7.92
N LYS A 97 -15.41 -16.11 -8.65
CA LYS A 97 -14.34 -15.76 -9.58
C LYS A 97 -13.70 -14.43 -9.21
N CYS A 98 -12.40 -14.33 -9.40
CA CYS A 98 -11.65 -13.09 -9.19
C CYS A 98 -12.15 -12.02 -10.18
N PRO A 99 -12.51 -10.82 -9.72
CA PRO A 99 -13.00 -9.75 -10.60
C PRO A 99 -11.92 -9.17 -11.51
N VAL A 100 -10.64 -9.41 -11.21
CA VAL A 100 -9.51 -8.90 -12.00
C VAL A 100 -9.10 -9.88 -13.10
N CYS A 101 -8.93 -11.17 -12.77
CA CYS A 101 -8.40 -12.16 -13.71
C CYS A 101 -9.33 -13.35 -14.02
N ASN A 102 -10.56 -13.36 -13.49
CA ASN A 102 -11.58 -14.38 -13.72
C ASN A 102 -11.20 -15.82 -13.29
N LYS A 103 -10.06 -16.00 -12.60
CA LYS A 103 -9.65 -17.27 -11.97
C LYS A 103 -10.54 -17.61 -10.75
N SER A 104 -10.51 -18.85 -10.29
CA SER A 104 -11.25 -19.27 -9.09
C SER A 104 -10.80 -18.47 -7.87
N ALA A 105 -11.76 -17.92 -7.13
CA ALA A 105 -11.51 -17.13 -5.93
C ALA A 105 -12.51 -17.50 -4.83
N ILE A 106 -12.63 -18.81 -4.56
CA ILE A 106 -13.45 -19.32 -3.47
C ILE A 106 -12.94 -18.82 -2.12
N ASP A 107 -13.86 -18.68 -1.17
CA ASP A 107 -13.63 -18.29 0.24
C ASP A 107 -12.36 -18.85 0.87
N SER A 108 -12.10 -20.15 0.73
CA SER A 108 -10.94 -20.85 1.30
C SER A 108 -9.60 -20.52 0.64
N LYS A 109 -9.61 -19.92 -0.55
CA LYS A 109 -8.42 -19.49 -1.31
C LYS A 109 -8.17 -17.99 -1.24
N LEU A 110 -9.07 -17.23 -0.60
CA LEU A 110 -8.88 -15.79 -0.42
C LEU A 110 -7.77 -15.54 0.59
N ILE A 111 -6.91 -14.59 0.24
CA ILE A 111 -5.85 -14.09 1.10
C ILE A 111 -6.03 -12.60 1.35
N ILE A 112 -5.59 -12.13 2.51
CA ILE A 112 -5.48 -10.72 2.87
C ILE A 112 -4.03 -10.32 2.70
N ASP A 113 -3.77 -9.33 1.86
CA ASP A 113 -2.42 -8.93 1.48
C ASP A 113 -1.83 -7.91 2.47
N ALA A 114 -0.99 -8.39 3.39
CA ALA A 114 -0.44 -7.55 4.46
C ALA A 114 0.47 -6.42 3.92
N TYR A 115 1.05 -6.60 2.72
CA TYR A 115 1.84 -5.54 2.08
C TYR A 115 0.95 -4.36 1.71
N PHE A 116 -0.20 -4.62 1.05
CA PHE A 116 -1.12 -3.55 0.68
C PHE A 116 -1.91 -2.99 1.86
N GLU A 117 -2.13 -3.75 2.93
CA GLU A 117 -2.65 -3.20 4.19
C GLU A 117 -1.70 -2.14 4.75
N GLN A 118 -0.39 -2.44 4.75
CA GLN A 118 0.63 -1.48 5.19
C GLN A 118 0.67 -0.24 4.28
N VAL A 119 0.62 -0.42 2.96
CA VAL A 119 0.54 0.71 2.01
C VAL A 119 -0.66 1.60 2.30
N LEU A 120 -1.87 1.02 2.43
CA LEU A 120 -3.11 1.74 2.70
C LEU A 120 -3.06 2.52 4.02
N SER A 121 -2.35 2.00 5.03
CA SER A 121 -2.14 2.66 6.33
C SER A 121 -1.14 3.82 6.27
N ASN A 122 -0.19 3.78 5.33
CA ASN A 122 0.90 4.76 5.21
C ASN A 122 0.60 5.89 4.21
N VAL A 123 -0.46 5.76 3.40
CA VAL A 123 -0.86 6.77 2.41
C VAL A 123 -2.12 7.52 2.84
N GLY A 124 -2.16 8.82 2.50
CA GLY A 124 -3.32 9.67 2.79
C GLY A 124 -4.59 9.19 2.08
N ALA A 125 -5.75 9.59 2.63
CA ALA A 125 -7.06 9.20 2.11
C ALA A 125 -7.35 9.69 0.67
N GLY A 126 -6.66 10.75 0.22
CA GLY A 126 -6.79 11.29 -1.14
C GLY A 126 -5.89 10.62 -2.20
N VAL A 127 -5.06 9.65 -1.81
CA VAL A 127 -4.18 8.91 -2.74
C VAL A 127 -4.92 7.69 -3.25
N ASN A 128 -5.02 7.57 -4.57
CA ASN A 128 -5.75 6.49 -5.26
C ASN A 128 -4.81 5.49 -5.94
N GLU A 129 -3.54 5.82 -6.13
CA GLU A 129 -2.56 4.99 -6.82
C GLU A 129 -1.19 5.14 -6.16
N VAL A 130 -0.41 4.06 -6.17
CA VAL A 130 1.01 4.06 -5.81
C VAL A 130 1.84 3.41 -6.92
N GLU A 131 3.13 3.73 -6.95
CA GLU A 131 4.10 3.09 -7.82
C GLU A 131 4.92 2.08 -7.01
N LEU A 132 4.88 0.82 -7.43
CA LEU A 132 5.70 -0.27 -6.91
C LEU A 132 7.02 -0.29 -7.66
N LEU A 133 8.11 -0.48 -6.94
CA LEU A 133 9.47 -0.42 -7.46
C LEU A 133 10.08 -1.81 -7.55
N ARG A 134 11.17 -1.92 -8.32
CA ARG A 134 11.89 -3.17 -8.58
C ARG A 134 12.37 -3.90 -7.33
N ASP A 135 12.73 -3.17 -6.28
CA ASP A 135 13.18 -3.74 -5.01
C ASP A 135 12.02 -4.19 -4.09
N GLY A 136 10.78 -4.07 -4.56
CA GLY A 136 9.57 -4.37 -3.78
C GLY A 136 9.16 -3.24 -2.83
N THR A 137 9.79 -2.07 -2.89
CA THR A 137 9.30 -0.88 -2.19
C THR A 137 8.24 -0.16 -3.03
N TRP A 138 7.67 0.93 -2.48
CA TRP A 138 6.66 1.73 -3.16
C TRP A 138 6.89 3.21 -2.91
N ARG A 139 6.37 4.04 -3.83
CA ARG A 139 6.37 5.50 -3.72
C ARG A 139 5.04 6.09 -4.21
N LEU A 140 4.81 7.36 -3.89
CA LEU A 140 3.70 8.12 -4.48
C LEU A 140 4.00 8.41 -5.96
N PRO A 141 2.98 8.43 -6.83
CA PRO A 141 3.16 8.81 -8.24
C PRO A 141 3.77 10.21 -8.32
N GLN A 142 4.79 10.38 -9.17
CA GLN A 142 5.32 11.70 -9.46
C GLN A 142 4.29 12.48 -10.28
N ALA A 143 4.00 13.73 -9.88
CA ALA A 143 3.24 14.62 -10.74
C ALA A 143 4.04 14.80 -12.03
N LYS A 144 3.52 14.30 -13.16
CA LYS A 144 4.05 14.66 -14.47
C LYS A 144 3.85 16.17 -14.63
N ALA A 145 4.92 16.95 -14.51
CA ALA A 145 4.94 18.29 -15.09
C ALA A 145 4.83 18.10 -16.60
N GLU A 146 3.63 18.27 -17.14
CA GLU A 146 3.42 18.30 -18.57
C GLU A 146 4.15 19.53 -19.12
N GLY A 147 5.16 19.29 -19.97
CA GLY A 147 5.94 20.34 -20.60
C GLY A 147 5.10 21.17 -21.56
N GLY A 148 4.58 22.30 -21.06
CA GLY A 148 4.19 23.45 -21.85
C GLY A 148 5.26 24.53 -21.70
N ALA A 149 6.03 24.78 -22.75
CA ALA A 149 6.92 25.93 -22.81
C ALA A 149 6.08 27.22 -22.77
N SER A 150 6.22 28.00 -21.71
CA SER A 150 6.01 29.45 -21.74
C SER A 150 7.01 30.08 -20.80
N GLY A 151 8.01 30.73 -21.38
CA GLY A 151 9.03 31.45 -20.64
C GLY A 151 8.42 32.67 -19.96
N VAL A 152 8.65 32.78 -18.66
CA VAL A 152 8.79 34.06 -17.98
C VAL A 152 10.11 34.02 -17.22
N ASN A 153 11.07 34.79 -17.69
CA ASN A 153 12.27 35.10 -16.91
C ASN A 153 11.85 35.98 -15.74
N ALA A 154 12.11 35.54 -14.51
CA ALA A 154 12.26 36.44 -13.37
C ALA A 154 13.43 35.93 -12.54
N ALA A 155 14.52 36.71 -12.57
CA ALA A 155 15.63 36.56 -11.66
C ALA A 155 15.12 36.71 -10.21
N GLY A 156 15.49 35.79 -9.35
CA GLY A 156 15.07 35.76 -7.95
C GLY A 156 15.69 34.58 -7.23
N ASP A 157 16.92 34.81 -6.78
CA ASP A 157 17.64 34.09 -5.72
C ASP A 157 16.71 33.73 -4.54
N ASN A 158 16.56 32.43 -4.24
CA ASN A 158 16.24 31.84 -2.92
C ASN A 158 16.26 30.30 -3.02
N ASP A 159 17.06 29.65 -2.18
CA ASP A 159 17.17 28.19 -2.02
C ASP A 159 15.83 27.54 -1.57
N ASP A 160 15.08 26.97 -2.51
CA ASP A 160 13.90 26.16 -2.18
C ASP A 160 14.31 24.74 -1.72
N ILE A 161 14.18 24.50 -0.41
CA ILE A 161 14.31 23.19 0.20
C ILE A 161 13.19 22.26 -0.33
N VAL A 162 13.58 21.22 -1.07
CA VAL A 162 12.67 20.10 -1.38
C VAL A 162 12.73 19.09 -0.22
N VAL A 163 11.78 19.16 0.71
CA VAL A 163 11.64 18.17 1.78
C VAL A 163 11.03 16.89 1.20
N VAL A 164 11.86 15.91 0.86
CA VAL A 164 11.38 14.57 0.50
C VAL A 164 11.22 13.75 1.78
N THR A 165 9.98 13.42 2.15
CA THR A 165 9.73 12.46 3.24
C THR A 165 9.80 11.05 2.67
N VAL A 166 10.86 10.32 3.00
CA VAL A 166 10.98 8.89 2.67
C VAL A 166 10.65 8.08 3.92
N LEU A 167 9.65 7.21 3.83
CA LEU A 167 9.33 6.25 4.88
C LEU A 167 10.29 5.05 4.78
N ALA A 168 11.40 5.11 5.51
CA ALA A 168 12.23 3.92 5.75
C ALA A 168 11.60 3.10 6.89
N GLY A 169 11.49 1.78 6.68
CA GLY A 169 10.86 0.85 7.62
C GLY A 169 11.37 0.98 9.07
N ALA A 170 10.47 0.72 10.02
CA ALA A 170 10.58 0.93 11.47
C ALA A 170 10.19 2.33 12.01
N GLY A 171 9.25 3.04 11.35
CA GLY A 171 8.57 4.18 11.95
C GLY A 171 9.48 5.38 12.26
N ARG A 172 10.60 5.52 11.54
CA ARG A 172 11.51 6.66 11.69
C ARG A 172 11.44 7.54 10.44
N CYS A 173 11.04 8.79 10.64
CA CYS A 173 11.25 9.86 9.68
C CYS A 173 12.76 10.14 9.59
N VAL A 174 13.30 10.16 8.37
CA VAL A 174 14.64 10.70 8.11
C VAL A 174 14.48 11.87 7.15
N THR A 175 14.99 13.04 7.57
CA THR A 175 15.14 14.20 6.71
C THR A 175 16.50 14.10 6.01
N ILE A 176 16.51 13.99 4.68
CA ILE A 176 17.74 14.01 3.89
C ILE A 176 17.88 15.39 3.26
N ASN A 177 18.94 16.12 3.63
CA ASN A 177 19.34 17.37 3.01
C ASN A 177 20.32 17.07 1.86
N ASN A 178 19.86 17.16 0.61
CA ASN A 178 20.73 17.03 -0.56
C ASN A 178 21.29 18.41 -0.95
N ASN A 179 22.27 18.91 -0.19
CA ASN A 179 23.15 19.95 -0.71
C ASN A 179 24.35 19.27 -1.36
N SER A 180 24.45 19.40 -2.68
CA SER A 180 25.53 18.88 -3.50
C SER A 180 26.81 19.68 -3.25
N LYS A 181 27.51 19.34 -2.16
CA LYS A 181 28.97 19.48 -1.96
C LYS A 181 29.35 18.96 -0.57
N GLN A 182 29.45 17.65 -0.43
CA GLN A 182 30.68 16.95 0.01
C GLN A 182 30.37 15.50 0.38
N ASN A 183 31.24 14.64 -0.14
CA ASN A 183 31.36 13.22 0.13
C ASN A 183 31.68 12.94 1.63
N SER A 184 31.31 11.75 2.08
CA SER A 184 31.86 11.01 3.24
C SER A 184 31.45 11.48 4.65
N SER A 185 30.63 10.66 5.34
CA SER A 185 31.12 9.74 6.38
C SER A 185 29.98 9.28 7.29
N TYR A 186 29.97 7.98 7.57
CA TYR A 186 29.10 7.33 8.52
C TYR A 186 29.38 7.86 9.94
N THR A 187 28.34 8.26 10.67
CA THR A 187 28.39 8.28 12.13
C THR A 187 27.15 7.59 12.69
N ALA A 188 27.35 6.38 13.20
CA ALA A 188 26.47 5.78 14.17
C ALA A 188 26.63 6.54 15.48
N ALA A 189 25.54 7.05 16.05
CA ALA A 189 25.51 7.55 17.41
C ALA A 189 24.60 6.65 18.24
N GLU A 190 25.21 5.89 19.14
CA GLU A 190 24.60 5.24 20.31
C GLU A 190 25.44 5.66 21.53
N PRO A 191 24.95 5.49 22.78
CA PRO A 191 23.64 5.85 23.29
C PRO A 191 23.82 6.83 24.49
N ALA A 192 22.79 7.63 24.81
CA ALA A 192 22.79 8.40 26.06
C ALA A 192 21.54 8.08 26.88
N SER A 193 21.83 7.43 28.00
CA SER A 193 20.98 7.16 29.16
C SER A 193 20.26 8.39 29.70
N GLN A 194 18.98 8.26 30.09
CA GLN A 194 18.52 8.29 31.49
C GLN A 194 16.99 8.40 31.57
N ALA A 195 16.46 7.79 32.62
CA ALA A 195 15.05 7.58 32.92
C ALA A 195 14.27 8.86 33.24
N GLY A 196 12.98 8.85 32.93
CA GLY A 196 11.98 9.81 33.44
C GLY A 196 10.57 9.26 33.25
N THR A 197 9.91 8.95 34.36
CA THR A 197 8.60 8.28 34.44
C THR A 197 7.46 9.29 34.64
N CYS A 198 6.25 8.86 34.22
CA CYS A 198 4.89 9.25 34.69
C CYS A 198 4.21 10.48 34.05
N PRO A 199 2.88 10.66 34.24
CA PRO A 199 1.74 9.83 33.85
C PRO A 199 0.68 10.66 33.07
N GLY A 200 -0.40 10.04 32.61
CA GLY A 200 -1.27 10.56 31.54
C GLY A 200 -2.01 11.89 31.76
N ALA A 201 -2.34 12.52 30.63
CA ALA A 201 -3.43 13.46 30.47
C ALA A 201 -3.80 13.57 28.98
N THR A 202 -5.07 13.79 28.77
CA THR A 202 -5.88 13.83 27.55
C THR A 202 -5.70 15.11 26.72
N GLU A 203 -6.00 14.98 25.42
CA GLU A 203 -6.46 16.02 24.47
C GLU A 203 -5.48 17.04 23.83
N ALA A 204 -5.86 17.36 22.57
CA ALA A 204 -5.43 18.45 21.69
C ALA A 204 -4.09 18.34 20.95
N CYS A 205 -4.14 17.75 19.75
CA CYS A 205 -3.16 17.98 18.69
C CYS A 205 -3.35 19.42 18.16
N ALA A 206 -2.55 20.36 18.68
CA ALA A 206 -2.42 21.70 18.09
C ALA A 206 -1.34 21.65 17.02
N VAL A 207 -1.73 21.91 15.78
CA VAL A 207 -0.82 22.16 14.66
C VAL A 207 -0.20 23.55 14.85
N SER A 208 1.09 23.62 15.14
CA SER A 208 1.85 24.87 15.07
C SER A 208 2.69 24.86 13.79
N TYR A 209 2.34 25.76 12.86
CA TYR A 209 3.24 26.15 11.77
C TYR A 209 4.31 27.08 12.35
N SER A 210 5.58 26.79 12.08
CA SER A 210 6.65 27.77 12.28
C SER A 210 7.35 27.99 10.95
N THR A 211 7.14 29.16 10.37
CA THR A 211 8.00 29.75 9.35
C THR A 211 9.16 30.46 10.04
N ALA A 212 10.38 30.04 9.74
CA ALA A 212 11.56 30.88 9.62
C ALA A 212 12.61 30.13 8.81
#